data_AF-A0AAU6FYN8-F1
#
_entry.id   AF-A0AAU6FYN8-F1
#
_cell.length_a   1.000
_cell.length_b   1.000
_cell.length_c   1.000
_cell.angle_alpha   90.00
_cell.angle_beta   90.00
_cell.angle_gamma   90.00
#
_symmetry.space_group_name_H-M   'P 1'
#
loop_
_entity.id
_entity.type
_entity.pdbx_description
1 polymer ?
#
loop_
_entity_poly.entity_id
_entity_poly.type
_entity_poly.pdbx_seq_one_letter_code
_entity_poly.pdbx_strand_id
1 'polypeptide(L)'
;MTSTQAQHTRRAALQAAVDAGALCAQPGAPVDAFFRADDEPLRSWNKRRKAALAFCGACPVRAACHELALREGDGRAHTEDMVRGGSSGSALAAERSKQAQRLKAAVAADGEPEWKRLVNLSVQLRREAVKNPDGVGGHRTQGRAQHAQNILVRSLATEIQQIRTARRARNGWGVAA
;
A
#
# COMPACT_ATOMS: atom_id res chain seq x y z
N MET A 1 -9.18 13.66 12.74
CA MET A 1 -7.96 12.95 12.30
C MET A 1 -6.78 13.82 12.65
N THR A 2 -5.81 13.36 13.44
CA THR A 2 -4.60 14.14 13.71
C THR A 2 -3.64 14.07 12.52
N SER A 3 -2.79 15.09 12.35
CA SER A 3 -1.80 15.16 11.26
C SER A 3 -0.93 13.90 11.16
N THR A 4 -0.51 13.38 12.31
CA THR A 4 0.27 12.14 12.45
C THR A 4 -0.51 10.91 12.00
N GLN A 5 -1.78 10.76 12.39
CA GLN A 5 -2.64 9.65 11.94
C GLN A 5 -2.83 9.62 10.42
N ALA A 6 -3.07 10.79 9.82
CA ALA A 6 -3.22 10.92 8.38
C ALA A 6 -1.93 10.57 7.63
N GLN A 7 -0.76 10.78 8.25
CA GLN A 7 0.54 10.41 7.69
C GLN A 7 0.79 8.90 7.71
N HIS A 8 0.44 8.19 8.80
CA HIS A 8 0.67 6.74 8.91
C HIS A 8 -0.19 5.88 7.96
N THR A 9 -1.42 6.32 7.67
CA THR A 9 -2.28 5.63 6.69
C THR A 9 -2.11 6.18 5.27
N ARG A 10 -1.23 7.18 5.10
CA ARG A 10 -1.12 7.92 3.84
C ARG A 10 -0.77 7.01 2.69
N ARG A 11 0.27 6.17 2.81
CA ARG A 11 0.62 5.24 1.74
C ARG A 11 -0.52 4.32 1.34
N ALA A 12 -1.19 3.70 2.31
CA ALA A 12 -2.31 2.80 2.02
C ALA A 12 -3.47 3.55 1.34
N ALA A 13 -3.77 4.78 1.78
CA ALA A 13 -4.78 5.62 1.15
C ALA A 13 -4.39 6.06 -0.27
N LEU A 14 -3.11 6.39 -0.50
CA LEU A 14 -2.56 6.70 -1.82
C LEU A 14 -2.69 5.50 -2.75
N GLN A 15 -2.31 4.30 -2.30
CA GLN A 15 -2.44 3.07 -3.07
C GLN A 15 -3.90 2.79 -3.42
N ALA A 16 -4.81 2.83 -2.43
CA ALA A 16 -6.23 2.60 -2.68
C ALA A 16 -6.84 3.62 -3.66
N ALA A 17 -6.43 4.88 -3.59
CA ALA A 17 -6.85 5.89 -4.56
C ALA A 17 -6.33 5.57 -5.97
N VAL A 18 -5.06 5.17 -6.10
CA VAL A 18 -4.46 4.77 -7.38
C VAL A 18 -5.15 3.54 -7.94
N ASP A 19 -5.37 2.50 -7.14
CA ASP A 19 -6.04 1.26 -7.57
C ASP A 19 -7.47 1.52 -8.06
N ALA A 20 -8.19 2.42 -7.40
CA ALA A 20 -9.57 2.75 -7.76
C ALA A 20 -9.69 3.70 -8.97
N GLY A 21 -8.70 4.56 -9.22
CA GLY A 21 -8.86 5.72 -10.10
C GLY A 21 -7.79 5.91 -11.18
N ALA A 22 -6.77 5.04 -11.26
CA ALA A 22 -5.73 5.16 -12.26
C ALA A 22 -6.27 4.82 -13.66
N LEU A 23 -6.28 5.81 -14.56
CA LEU A 23 -6.67 5.60 -15.97
C LEU A 23 -5.79 4.57 -16.68
N CYS A 24 -4.50 4.50 -16.32
CA CYS A 24 -3.55 3.57 -16.93
C CYS A 24 -3.74 2.11 -16.47
N ALA A 25 -4.55 1.86 -15.44
CA ALA A 25 -4.89 0.52 -14.95
C ALA A 25 -6.26 0.03 -15.45
N GLN A 26 -6.99 0.87 -16.20
CA GLN A 26 -8.28 0.49 -16.77
C GLN A 26 -8.09 -0.49 -17.95
N PRO A 27 -9.07 -1.38 -18.20
CA PRO A 27 -9.04 -2.25 -19.37
C PRO A 27 -8.83 -1.48 -20.68
N GLY A 28 -7.89 -1.94 -21.51
CA GLY A 28 -7.56 -1.30 -22.78
C GLY A 28 -6.59 -0.11 -22.68
N ALA A 29 -6.11 0.24 -21.47
CA ALA A 29 -5.07 1.25 -21.32
C ALA A 29 -3.70 0.72 -21.82
N PRO A 30 -2.86 1.57 -22.44
CA PRO A 30 -1.59 1.15 -22.99
C PRO A 30 -0.51 1.11 -21.90
N VAL A 31 -0.52 0.06 -21.06
CA VAL A 31 0.43 -0.09 -19.92
C VAL A 31 1.89 -0.03 -20.40
N ASP A 32 2.21 -0.66 -21.53
CA ASP A 32 3.55 -0.66 -22.11
C ASP A 32 3.98 0.73 -22.59
N ALA A 33 3.06 1.67 -22.79
CA ALA A 33 3.39 3.04 -23.18
C ALA A 33 4.15 3.82 -22.10
N PHE A 34 4.08 3.37 -20.84
CA PHE A 34 4.72 4.02 -19.70
C PHE A 34 6.13 3.53 -19.42
N PHE A 35 6.60 2.49 -20.12
CA PHE A 35 7.94 1.92 -19.98
C PHE A 35 8.68 1.91 -21.31
N ARG A 36 9.98 2.17 -21.25
CA ARG A 36 10.89 1.99 -22.38
C ARG A 36 11.10 0.48 -22.59
N ALA A 37 10.99 0.00 -23.83
CA ALA A 37 11.38 -1.36 -24.15
C ALA A 37 12.92 -1.47 -24.17
N ASP A 38 13.45 -2.67 -23.87
CA ASP A 38 14.89 -2.90 -23.68
C ASP A 38 15.74 -2.41 -24.87
N ASP A 39 15.24 -2.63 -26.07
CA ASP A 39 15.84 -2.36 -27.37
C ASP A 39 15.29 -1.10 -28.05
N GLU A 40 14.41 -0.33 -27.38
CA GLU A 40 13.88 0.91 -27.96
C GLU A 40 14.94 2.02 -27.96
N PRO A 41 15.21 2.66 -29.11
CA PRO A 41 16.08 3.84 -29.16
C PRO A 41 15.54 4.99 -28.32
N LEU A 42 16.44 5.71 -27.63
CA LEU A 42 16.08 6.83 -26.76
C LEU A 42 15.25 7.92 -27.47
N ARG A 43 15.49 8.14 -28.78
CA ARG A 43 14.72 9.09 -29.58
C ARG A 43 13.25 8.69 -29.72
N SER A 44 12.99 7.40 -29.99
CA SER A 44 11.64 6.84 -30.07
C SER A 44 10.97 6.90 -28.71
N TRP A 45 11.70 6.51 -27.66
CA TRP A 45 11.22 6.61 -26.29
C TRP A 45 10.81 8.04 -25.94
N ASN A 46 11.63 9.04 -26.25
CA ASN A 46 11.34 10.44 -25.92
C ASN A 46 10.01 10.92 -26.51
N LYS A 47 9.65 10.48 -27.72
CA LYS A 47 8.37 10.80 -28.34
C LYS A 47 7.21 10.14 -27.57
N ARG A 48 7.35 8.85 -27.23
CA ARG A 48 6.34 8.08 -26.50
C ARG A 48 6.18 8.54 -25.05
N ARG A 49 7.29 8.86 -24.38
CA ARG A 49 7.36 9.49 -23.06
C ARG A 49 6.53 10.76 -22.99
N LYS A 50 6.61 11.63 -24.01
CA LYS A 50 5.80 12.86 -24.06
C LYS A 50 4.29 12.56 -24.09
N ALA A 51 3.87 11.54 -24.84
CA ALA A 51 2.48 11.09 -24.85
C ALA A 51 2.06 10.47 -23.51
N ALA A 52 2.91 9.65 -22.89
CA ALA A 52 2.67 9.08 -21.57
C ALA A 52 2.53 10.16 -20.49
N LEU A 53 3.37 11.20 -20.51
CA LEU A 53 3.27 12.35 -19.60
C LEU A 53 1.94 13.11 -19.80
N ALA A 54 1.52 13.32 -21.06
CA ALA A 54 0.24 13.96 -21.36
C ALA A 54 -0.94 13.11 -20.85
N PHE A 55 -0.88 11.78 -21.02
CA PHE A 55 -1.88 10.86 -20.50
C PHE A 55 -1.97 10.92 -18.97
N CYS A 56 -0.83 10.91 -18.27
CA CYS A 56 -0.80 11.10 -16.82
C CYS A 56 -1.36 12.46 -16.40
N GLY A 57 -1.20 13.50 -17.23
CA GLY A 57 -1.75 14.84 -17.00
C GLY A 57 -3.27 14.85 -16.84
N ALA A 58 -3.98 13.97 -17.57
CA ALA A 58 -5.43 13.82 -17.51
C ALA A 58 -5.92 12.87 -16.40
N CYS A 59 -5.02 12.19 -15.70
CA CYS A 59 -5.38 11.19 -14.69
C CYS A 59 -5.83 11.87 -13.37
N PRO A 60 -7.03 11.59 -12.85
CA PRO A 60 -7.54 12.25 -11.64
C PRO A 60 -6.71 11.93 -10.40
N VAL A 61 -6.05 10.77 -10.38
CA VAL A 61 -5.21 10.33 -9.26
C VAL A 61 -3.72 10.61 -9.46
N ARG A 62 -3.36 11.47 -10.44
CA ARG A 62 -1.95 11.81 -10.77
C ARG A 62 -1.15 12.22 -9.54
N ALA A 63 -1.68 13.14 -8.73
CA ALA A 63 -0.99 13.64 -7.55
C ALA A 63 -0.73 12.54 -6.51
N ALA A 64 -1.71 11.63 -6.31
CA ALA A 64 -1.55 10.50 -5.41
C ALA A 64 -0.51 9.49 -5.94
N CYS A 65 -0.55 9.20 -7.24
CA CYS A 65 0.42 8.34 -7.91
C CYS A 65 1.85 8.91 -7.87
N HIS A 66 2.00 10.23 -8.00
CA HIS A 66 3.29 10.92 -7.89
C HIS A 66 3.87 10.84 -6.48
N GLU A 67 3.06 11.14 -5.45
CA GLU A 67 3.50 11.02 -4.06
C GLU A 67 3.91 9.57 -3.73
N LEU A 68 3.14 8.59 -4.21
CA LEU A 68 3.47 7.18 -4.04
C LEU A 68 4.79 6.81 -4.74
N ALA A 69 5.00 7.26 -5.98
CA ALA A 69 6.23 6.99 -6.72
C ALA A 69 7.49 7.53 -6.03
N LEU A 70 7.39 8.72 -5.42
CA LEU A 70 8.47 9.30 -4.63
C LEU A 70 8.77 8.48 -3.37
N ARG A 71 7.74 8.00 -2.68
CA ARG A 71 7.86 7.17 -1.47
C ARG A 71 8.40 5.77 -1.77
N GLU A 72 8.07 5.20 -2.93
CA GLU A 72 8.50 3.86 -3.35
C GLU A 72 9.91 3.82 -3.95
N GLY A 73 10.48 4.99 -4.24
CA GLY A 73 11.84 5.08 -4.74
C GLY A 73 11.95 4.92 -6.26
N ASP A 74 10.88 5.17 -7.00
CA ASP A 74 10.86 4.97 -8.45
C ASP A 74 11.79 5.92 -9.20
N GLY A 75 12.26 5.46 -10.36
CA GLY A 75 13.14 6.21 -11.23
C GLY A 75 14.58 6.31 -10.74
N ARG A 76 15.49 6.55 -11.69
CA ARG A 76 16.93 6.69 -11.45
C ARG A 76 17.45 7.96 -12.12
N ALA A 77 18.42 8.63 -11.51
CA ALA A 77 18.91 9.95 -11.92
C ALA A 77 19.44 10.01 -13.38
N HIS A 78 19.92 8.88 -13.90
CA HIS A 78 20.52 8.79 -15.24
C HIS A 78 19.83 7.76 -16.13
N THR A 79 18.60 7.39 -15.80
CA THR A 79 17.83 6.39 -16.57
C THR A 79 16.47 6.95 -16.93
N GLU A 80 16.18 6.90 -18.22
CA GLU A 80 14.91 7.31 -18.82
C GLU A 80 14.23 6.06 -19.35
N ASP A 81 13.67 5.28 -18.44
CA ASP A 81 13.06 3.98 -18.72
C ASP A 81 11.56 3.94 -18.38
N MET A 82 11.04 4.96 -17.70
CA MET A 82 9.68 4.93 -17.19
C MET A 82 9.03 6.31 -17.04
N VAL A 83 7.69 6.31 -17.00
CA VAL A 83 6.82 7.43 -16.58
C VAL A 83 5.83 6.95 -15.52
N ARG A 84 5.78 7.65 -14.37
CA ARG A 84 4.84 7.36 -13.27
C ARG A 84 4.49 8.66 -12.57
N GLY A 85 3.23 8.81 -12.13
CA GLY A 85 2.78 10.02 -11.46
C GLY A 85 2.85 11.30 -12.31
N GLY A 86 2.99 11.18 -13.63
CA GLY A 86 3.20 12.33 -14.52
C GLY A 86 4.63 12.89 -14.51
N SER A 87 5.61 12.09 -14.07
CA SER A 87 7.03 12.44 -14.09
C SER A 87 7.85 11.33 -14.74
N SER A 88 8.97 11.69 -15.37
CA SER A 88 9.96 10.71 -15.84
C SER A 88 10.76 10.13 -14.67
N GLY A 89 11.41 8.99 -14.89
CA GLY A 89 12.25 8.36 -13.87
C GLY A 89 13.36 9.29 -13.33
N SER A 90 14.03 10.03 -14.20
CA SER A 90 15.06 11.00 -13.79
C SER A 90 14.48 12.18 -13.00
N ALA A 91 13.29 12.67 -13.37
CA ALA A 91 12.62 13.76 -12.67
C ALA A 91 12.17 13.35 -11.27
N LEU A 92 11.64 12.13 -11.11
CA LEU A 92 11.32 11.54 -9.80
C LEU A 92 12.56 11.42 -8.93
N ALA A 93 13.69 10.96 -9.48
CA ALA A 93 14.95 10.88 -8.75
C ALA A 93 15.45 12.26 -8.32
N ALA A 94 15.38 13.26 -9.20
CA ALA A 94 15.77 14.63 -8.88
C ALA A 94 14.89 15.25 -7.79
N GLU A 95 13.57 15.05 -7.85
CA GLU A 95 12.64 15.54 -6.83
C GLU A 95 12.84 14.83 -5.48
N ARG A 96 13.04 13.52 -5.51
CA ARG A 96 13.36 12.74 -4.31
C ARG A 96 14.62 13.27 -3.62
N SER A 97 15.65 13.61 -4.38
CA SER A 97 16.87 14.23 -3.84
C SER A 97 16.60 15.59 -3.19
N LYS A 98 15.79 16.44 -3.82
CA LYS A 98 15.41 17.77 -3.27
C LYS A 98 14.62 17.66 -1.97
N GLN A 99 13.83 16.60 -1.79
CA GLN A 99 12.95 16.40 -0.64
C GLN A 99 13.35 15.23 0.26
N ALA A 100 14.63 14.82 0.21
CA ALA A 100 15.09 13.57 0.80
C ALA A 100 14.75 13.42 2.30
N GLN A 101 14.94 14.49 3.08
CA GLN A 101 14.63 14.48 4.52
C GLN A 101 13.12 14.32 4.80
N ARG A 102 12.29 15.08 4.08
CA ARG A 102 10.82 15.00 4.19
C ARG A 102 10.32 13.62 3.79
N LEU A 103 10.81 13.06 2.69
CA LEU A 103 10.41 11.74 2.21
C LEU A 103 10.88 10.64 3.15
N LYS A 104 12.09 10.73 3.71
CA LYS A 104 12.57 9.77 4.72
C LYS A 104 11.65 9.70 5.93
N ALA A 105 11.21 10.86 6.44
CA ALA A 105 10.25 10.90 7.55
C ALA A 105 8.88 10.31 7.15
N ALA A 106 8.38 10.64 5.96
CA ALA A 106 7.12 10.12 5.44
C ALA A 106 7.13 8.58 5.27
N VAL A 107 8.22 8.04 4.71
CA VAL A 107 8.41 6.58 4.55
C VAL A 107 8.58 5.88 5.89
N ALA A 108 9.27 6.49 6.85
CA ALA A 108 9.37 5.96 8.20
C ALA A 108 7.99 5.90 8.88
N ALA A 109 7.15 6.92 8.69
CA ALA A 109 5.77 6.92 9.19
C ALA A 109 4.91 5.84 8.52
N ASP A 110 5.11 5.54 7.24
CA ASP A 110 4.42 4.45 6.53
C ASP A 110 4.78 3.05 7.07
N GLY A 111 5.96 2.92 7.69
CA GLY A 111 6.54 1.66 8.15
C GLY A 111 6.13 1.22 9.55
N GLU A 112 5.19 1.90 10.22
CA GLU A 112 4.96 1.71 11.65
C GLU A 112 4.63 0.23 11.99
N PRO A 113 5.43 -0.44 12.84
CA PRO A 113 5.34 -1.88 13.12
C PRO A 113 3.96 -2.33 13.60
N GLU A 114 3.22 -1.42 14.24
CA GLU A 114 1.89 -1.66 14.77
C GLU A 114 0.86 -1.93 13.66
N TRP A 115 0.95 -1.26 12.51
CA TRP A 115 0.06 -1.53 11.37
C TRP A 115 0.36 -2.89 10.74
N LYS A 116 1.65 -3.22 10.55
CA LYS A 116 2.06 -4.54 10.07
C LYS A 116 1.59 -5.65 11.01
N ARG A 117 1.70 -5.45 12.33
CA ARG A 117 1.18 -6.37 13.34
C ARG A 117 -0.33 -6.54 13.23
N LEU A 118 -1.08 -5.45 13.05
CA LEU A 118 -2.54 -5.47 12.94
C LEU A 118 -3.00 -6.21 11.67
N VAL A 119 -2.34 -5.99 10.54
CA VAL A 119 -2.59 -6.72 9.28
C VAL A 119 -2.30 -8.21 9.46
N ASN A 120 -1.15 -8.58 10.02
CA ASN A 120 -0.77 -9.98 10.24
C ASN A 120 -1.75 -10.70 11.16
N LEU A 121 -2.12 -10.09 12.29
CA LEU A 121 -3.11 -10.65 13.22
C LEU A 121 -4.49 -10.81 12.56
N SER A 122 -4.90 -9.86 11.70
CA SER A 122 -6.18 -9.95 10.98
C SER A 122 -6.19 -11.09 9.97
N VAL A 123 -5.08 -11.31 9.27
CA VAL A 123 -4.91 -12.47 8.36
C VAL A 123 -4.93 -13.78 9.13
N GLN A 124 -4.23 -13.84 10.26
CA GLN A 124 -4.21 -15.03 11.14
C GLN A 124 -5.60 -15.34 11.69
N LEU A 125 -6.32 -14.33 12.19
CA LEU A 125 -7.70 -14.49 12.66
C LEU A 125 -8.60 -15.07 11.57
N ARG A 126 -8.54 -14.53 10.34
CA ARG A 126 -9.33 -15.06 9.22
C ARG A 126 -8.98 -16.51 8.92
N ARG A 127 -7.68 -16.85 8.86
CA ARG A 127 -7.22 -18.22 8.60
C ARG A 127 -7.71 -19.19 9.67
N GLU A 128 -7.58 -18.83 10.94
CA GLU A 128 -8.03 -19.69 12.04
C GLU A 128 -9.55 -19.81 12.10
N ALA A 129 -10.30 -18.76 11.78
CA ALA A 129 -11.76 -18.79 11.80
C ALA A 129 -12.38 -19.66 10.70
N VAL A 130 -11.71 -19.82 9.55
CA VAL A 130 -12.20 -20.63 8.42
C VAL A 130 -11.68 -22.09 8.43
N LYS A 131 -10.79 -22.45 9.36
CA LYS A 131 -10.37 -23.85 9.51
C LYS A 131 -11.58 -24.69 9.92
N ASN A 132 -11.78 -25.81 9.24
CA ASN A 132 -12.80 -26.77 9.62
C ASN A 132 -12.14 -27.86 10.48
N PRO A 133 -12.44 -27.96 11.79
CA PRO A 133 -11.81 -28.94 12.68
C PRO A 133 -12.27 -30.39 12.42
N ASP A 134 -13.20 -30.58 11.46
CA ASP A 134 -13.88 -31.85 11.17
C ASP A 134 -13.05 -32.88 10.40
N GLY A 135 -11.83 -32.53 9.94
CA GLY A 135 -11.13 -33.30 8.91
C GLY A 135 -10.47 -34.62 9.33
N VAL A 136 -10.26 -34.92 10.62
CA VAL A 136 -9.31 -36.00 11.00
C VAL A 136 -9.63 -36.78 12.31
N GLY A 137 -10.82 -36.68 12.92
CA GLY A 137 -11.08 -37.48 14.13
C GLY A 137 -12.52 -37.52 14.62
N GLY A 138 -12.87 -38.58 15.36
CA GLY A 138 -14.23 -38.83 15.86
C GLY A 138 -14.78 -37.74 16.80
N HIS A 139 -16.10 -37.75 17.05
CA HIS A 139 -16.83 -36.67 17.73
C HIS A 139 -16.22 -36.11 19.02
N ARG A 140 -15.51 -36.93 19.82
CA ARG A 140 -14.83 -36.45 21.05
C ARG A 140 -13.59 -35.59 20.78
N THR A 141 -12.84 -35.83 19.71
CA THR A 141 -11.68 -35.01 19.32
C THR A 141 -12.12 -33.74 18.61
N GLN A 142 -13.24 -33.80 17.88
CA GLN A 142 -13.89 -32.65 17.22
C GLN A 142 -14.26 -31.54 18.23
N GLY A 143 -14.92 -31.89 19.34
CA GLY A 143 -15.32 -30.90 20.37
C GLY A 143 -14.12 -30.21 21.04
N ARG A 144 -13.02 -30.94 21.28
CA ARG A 144 -11.77 -30.37 21.82
C ARG A 144 -11.07 -29.46 20.81
N ALA A 145 -11.00 -29.89 19.54
CA ALA A 145 -10.39 -29.11 18.47
C ALA A 145 -11.16 -27.80 18.22
N GLN A 146 -12.49 -27.85 18.18
CA GLN A 146 -13.35 -26.67 18.07
C GLN A 146 -13.18 -25.73 19.27
N HIS A 147 -13.08 -26.27 20.49
CA HIS A 147 -12.86 -25.46 21.69
C HIS A 147 -11.51 -24.72 21.65
N ALA A 148 -10.43 -25.42 21.28
CA ALA A 148 -9.10 -24.83 21.15
C ALA A 148 -9.06 -23.74 20.06
N GLN A 149 -9.71 -24.00 18.91
CA GLN A 149 -9.85 -23.01 17.83
C GLN A 149 -10.63 -21.77 18.30
N ASN A 150 -11.74 -21.95 19.01
CA ASN A 150 -12.53 -20.84 19.54
C ASN A 150 -11.73 -19.98 20.53
N ILE A 151 -10.88 -20.59 21.37
CA ILE A 151 -9.96 -19.86 22.26
C ILE A 151 -8.98 -19.01 21.44
N LEU A 152 -8.36 -19.59 20.41
CA LEU A 152 -7.39 -18.89 19.55
C LEU A 152 -8.04 -17.74 18.76
N VAL A 153 -9.24 -17.94 18.22
CA VAL A 153 -9.99 -16.89 17.52
C VAL A 153 -10.30 -15.73 18.48
N ARG A 154 -10.75 -16.03 19.71
CA ARG A 154 -11.02 -15.01 20.73
C ARG A 154 -9.76 -14.28 21.17
N SER A 155 -8.63 -14.95 21.33
CA SER A 155 -7.37 -14.30 21.72
C SER A 155 -6.87 -13.36 20.62
N LEU A 156 -6.89 -13.80 19.34
CA LEU A 156 -6.51 -12.97 18.20
C LEU A 156 -7.43 -11.74 18.06
N ALA A 157 -8.74 -11.93 18.21
CA ALA A 157 -9.70 -10.82 18.20
C ALA A 157 -9.45 -9.83 19.35
N THR A 158 -9.10 -10.32 20.53
CA THR A 158 -8.78 -9.51 21.70
C THR A 158 -7.51 -8.69 21.48
N GLU A 159 -6.46 -9.29 20.93
CA GLU A 159 -5.19 -8.60 20.63
C GLU A 159 -5.38 -7.51 19.57
N ILE A 160 -6.15 -7.78 18.51
CA ILE A 160 -6.54 -6.77 17.51
C ILE A 160 -7.29 -5.62 18.18
N GLN A 161 -8.24 -5.92 19.07
CA GLN A 161 -9.03 -4.90 19.76
C GLN A 161 -8.20 -4.09 20.75
N GLN A 162 -7.22 -4.70 21.43
CA GLN A 162 -6.28 -4.01 22.31
C GLN A 162 -5.39 -3.04 21.53
N ILE A 163 -4.82 -3.49 20.39
CA ILE A 163 -4.02 -2.61 19.52
C ILE A 163 -4.88 -1.45 19.01
N ARG A 164 -6.10 -1.71 18.54
CA ARG A 164 -7.04 -0.67 18.10
C ARG A 164 -7.39 0.30 19.23
N THR A 165 -7.63 -0.20 20.44
CA THR A 165 -8.01 0.62 21.60
C THR A 165 -6.84 1.44 22.11
N ALA A 166 -5.64 0.87 22.23
CA ALA A 166 -4.44 1.59 22.58
C ALA A 166 -4.12 2.69 21.56
N ARG A 167 -4.31 2.39 20.27
CA ARG A 167 -4.20 3.37 19.19
C ARG A 167 -5.24 4.48 19.29
N ARG A 168 -6.50 4.17 19.61
CA ARG A 168 -7.54 5.18 19.85
C ARG A 168 -7.16 6.10 21.01
N ALA A 169 -6.79 5.51 22.15
CA ALA A 169 -6.41 6.23 23.37
C ALA A 169 -5.19 7.16 23.16
N ARG A 170 -4.10 6.68 22.54
CA ARG A 170 -2.92 7.51 22.22
C ARG A 170 -3.24 8.70 21.32
N ASN A 171 -4.31 8.61 20.54
CA ASN A 171 -4.70 9.64 19.60
C ASN A 171 -5.79 10.58 20.15
N GLY A 172 -6.11 10.50 21.44
CA GLY A 172 -7.13 11.35 22.06
C GLY A 172 -8.57 10.96 21.70
N TRP A 173 -8.77 9.80 21.08
CA TRP A 173 -10.10 9.21 20.88
C TRP A 173 -10.33 8.30 22.08
N GLY A 174 -11.02 8.81 23.10
CA GLY A 174 -11.44 8.02 24.25
C GLY A 174 -12.27 6.80 23.82
N VAL A 175 -12.47 5.86 24.75
CA VAL A 175 -13.32 4.68 24.54
C VAL A 175 -14.72 5.18 24.18
N ALA A 176 -15.10 5.10 22.90
CA ALA A 176 -16.50 5.24 22.53
C ALA A 176 -17.26 4.15 23.27
N ALA A 177 -18.22 4.58 24.09
CA ALA A 177 -19.10 3.75 24.90
C ALA A 177 -19.76 2.63 24.08
#